data_AF-A0A0G1E8A4-F1
#
_entry.id   AF-A0A0G1E8A4-F1
#
_cell.length_a   1.000
_cell.length_b   1.000
_cell.length_c   1.000
_cell.angle_alpha   90.00
_cell.angle_beta   90.00
_cell.angle_gamma   90.00
#
_symmetry.space_group_name_H-M   'P 1'
#
loop_
_entity.id
_entity.type
_entity.pdbx_description
1 polymer ?
#
loop_
_entity_poly.entity_id
_entity_poly.type
_entity_poly.pdbx_seq_one_letter_code
_entity_poly.pdbx_strand_id
1 'polypeptide(L)'
;MPQIINKAIPALSAPGTDLGIAFAKYIAIIWKVLVIVGGLMVFLQLVWGALNWILSGSNPERLKKAKDQMFNGIFGLVVLILSYVIIKLISALTGLEILKPAWPIL
;
A
#
# COMPACT_ATOMS: atom_id res chain seq x y z
N MET A 1 40.19 2.59 -22.89
CA MET A 1 38.87 2.26 -23.47
C MET A 1 37.82 2.69 -22.47
N PRO A 2 36.98 3.70 -22.74
CA PRO A 2 36.00 4.18 -21.76
C PRO A 2 34.83 3.19 -21.66
N GLN A 3 34.49 2.78 -20.43
CA GLN A 3 33.35 1.92 -20.14
C GLN A 3 32.07 2.76 -20.21
N ILE A 4 31.17 2.47 -21.15
CA ILE A 4 29.82 3.04 -21.15
C ILE A 4 29.05 2.35 -20.03
N ILE A 5 29.08 2.96 -18.84
CA ILE A 5 28.23 2.54 -17.72
C ILE A 5 26.85 3.12 -17.99
N ASN A 6 25.99 2.31 -18.58
CA ASN A 6 24.60 2.66 -18.82
C ASN A 6 23.88 2.90 -17.48
N LYS A 7 23.49 4.15 -17.23
CA LYS A 7 22.76 4.60 -16.03
C LYS A 7 21.31 4.08 -15.96
N ALA A 8 20.86 3.32 -16.97
CA ALA A 8 19.55 2.66 -16.98
C ALA A 8 19.50 1.36 -16.13
N ILE A 9 20.61 0.92 -15.53
CA ILE A 9 20.62 -0.18 -14.57
C ILE A 9 20.90 0.39 -13.18
N PRO A 10 19.88 0.88 -12.46
CA PRO A 10 20.03 1.22 -11.06
C PRO A 10 20.25 -0.08 -10.26
N ALA A 11 21.53 -0.33 -9.96
CA ALA A 11 22.05 -1.30 -8.99
C ALA A 11 21.60 -2.77 -9.22
N LEU A 12 22.18 -3.42 -10.23
CA LEU A 12 22.38 -4.89 -10.27
C LEU A 12 23.84 -5.24 -10.55
N SER A 13 24.77 -4.44 -10.04
CA SER A 13 26.22 -4.72 -10.09
C SER A 13 26.77 -4.77 -8.67
N ALA A 14 26.29 -5.72 -7.88
CA ALA A 14 27.01 -6.24 -6.74
C ALA A 14 26.89 -7.77 -6.77
N PRO A 15 27.83 -8.47 -7.44
CA PRO A 15 27.79 -9.92 -7.54
C PRO A 15 27.83 -10.50 -6.13
N GLY A 16 26.70 -11.07 -5.69
CA GLY A 16 26.58 -11.78 -4.41
C GLY A 16 25.37 -11.43 -3.53
N THR A 17 24.59 -10.38 -3.80
CA THR A 17 23.42 -9.98 -2.98
C THR A 17 22.14 -9.71 -3.78
N ASP A 18 22.10 -10.12 -5.04
CA ASP A 18 21.08 -9.67 -6.01
C ASP A 18 19.71 -10.36 -5.88
N LEU A 19 19.64 -11.58 -5.33
CA LEU A 19 18.37 -12.30 -5.21
C LEU A 19 17.44 -11.70 -4.16
N GLY A 20 17.98 -11.28 -3.02
CA GLY A 20 17.19 -10.72 -1.92
C GLY A 20 16.59 -9.35 -2.27
N ILE A 21 17.36 -8.51 -2.96
CA ILE A 21 16.93 -7.15 -3.36
C ILE A 21 15.92 -7.23 -4.51
N ALA A 22 16.13 -8.12 -5.49
CA ALA A 22 15.15 -8.34 -6.56
C ALA A 22 13.83 -8.88 -6.01
N PHE A 23 13.87 -9.86 -5.11
CA PHE A 23 12.69 -10.39 -4.45
C PHE A 23 11.95 -9.32 -3.62
N ALA A 24 12.69 -8.47 -2.90
CA ALA A 24 12.11 -7.34 -2.17
C ALA A 24 11.42 -6.33 -3.11
N LYS A 25 11.98 -6.05 -4.30
CA LYS A 25 11.35 -5.19 -5.31
C LYS A 25 10.03 -5.78 -5.83
N TYR A 26 9.96 -7.08 -6.09
CA TYR A 26 8.71 -7.72 -6.53
C TYR A 26 7.63 -7.68 -5.45
N ILE A 27 7.98 -7.99 -4.19
CA ILE A 27 7.05 -7.89 -3.05
C ILE A 27 6.53 -6.47 -2.89
N ALA A 28 7.41 -5.48 -3.01
CA ALA A 28 7.06 -4.08 -2.92
C ALA A 28 6.02 -3.64 -3.96
N ILE A 29 6.16 -4.08 -5.21
CA ILE A 29 5.22 -3.75 -6.29
C ILE A 29 3.86 -4.39 -5.99
N ILE A 30 3.83 -5.68 -5.63
CA ILE A 30 2.60 -6.40 -5.29
C ILE A 30 1.90 -5.71 -4.12
N TRP A 31 2.65 -5.36 -3.08
CA TRP A 31 2.12 -4.66 -1.92
C TRP A 31 1.53 -3.28 -2.27
N LYS A 32 2.21 -2.50 -3.12
CA LYS A 32 1.70 -1.20 -3.58
C LYS A 32 0.35 -1.35 -4.28
N VAL A 33 0.20 -2.35 -5.14
CA VAL A 33 -1.08 -2.66 -5.80
C VAL A 33 -2.14 -3.02 -4.77
N LEU A 34 -1.82 -3.88 -3.80
CA LEU A 34 -2.70 -4.27 -2.71
C LEU A 34 -3.18 -3.08 -1.87
N VAL A 35 -2.30 -2.12 -1.56
CA VAL A 35 -2.67 -0.92 -0.79
C VAL A 35 -3.60 0.00 -1.59
N ILE A 36 -3.36 0.18 -2.88
CA ILE A 36 -4.23 0.99 -3.74
C ILE A 36 -5.62 0.36 -3.82
N VAL A 37 -5.69 -0.96 -4.07
CA VAL A 37 -6.96 -1.70 -4.13
C VAL A 37 -7.66 -1.71 -2.77
N GLY A 38 -6.91 -1.95 -1.70
CA GLY A 38 -7.41 -1.93 -0.33
C GLY A 38 -7.95 -0.55 0.08
N GLY A 39 -7.25 0.52 -0.28
CA GLY A 39 -7.69 1.90 -0.05
C GLY A 39 -9.00 2.22 -0.78
N LEU A 40 -9.13 1.76 -2.02
CA LEU A 40 -10.37 1.91 -2.78
C LEU A 40 -11.53 1.13 -2.15
N MET A 41 -11.29 -0.11 -1.72
CA MET A 41 -12.30 -0.94 -1.02
C MET A 41 -12.77 -0.29 0.29
N VAL A 42 -11.83 0.22 1.10
CA VAL A 42 -12.15 0.91 2.35
C VAL A 42 -12.98 2.17 2.08
N PHE A 43 -12.64 2.93 1.05
CA PHE A 43 -13.41 4.11 0.65
C PHE A 43 -14.85 3.74 0.28
N LEU A 44 -15.05 2.70 -0.55
CA LEU A 44 -16.38 2.22 -0.92
C LEU A 44 -17.17 1.76 0.31
N GLN A 45 -16.53 1.06 1.25
CA GLN A 45 -17.17 0.56 2.46
C GLN A 45 -17.59 1.69 3.41
N LEU A 46 -16.79 2.77 3.50
CA LEU A 46 -17.14 3.96 4.27
C LEU A 46 -18.35 4.69 3.67
N VAL A 47 -18.40 4.82 2.34
CA VAL A 47 -19.57 5.43 1.65
C VAL A 47 -20.82 4.59 1.88
N TRP A 48 -20.74 3.26 1.71
CA TRP A 48 -21.88 2.37 1.95
C TRP A 48 -22.33 2.37 3.41
N GLY A 49 -21.39 2.38 4.35
CA GLY A 49 -21.67 2.47 5.78
C GLY A 49 -22.34 3.78 6.16
N ALA A 50 -21.87 4.91 5.61
CA ALA A 50 -22.46 6.24 5.84
C ALA A 50 -23.86 6.36 5.26
N LEU A 51 -24.09 5.86 4.04
CA LEU A 51 -25.41 5.80 3.43
C LEU A 51 -26.36 4.96 4.29
N ASN A 52 -25.96 3.73 4.63
CA ASN A 52 -26.77 2.87 5.49
C ASN A 52 -27.08 3.52 6.85
N TRP A 53 -26.15 4.28 7.43
CA TRP A 53 -26.35 4.99 8.68
C TRP A 53 -27.44 6.07 8.56
N ILE A 54 -27.39 6.91 7.52
CA ILE A 54 -28.40 7.95 7.25
C ILE A 54 -29.77 7.34 6.93
N LEU A 55 -29.79 6.27 6.13
CA LEU A 55 -31.02 5.55 5.74
C LEU A 55 -31.65 4.72 6.87
N SER A 56 -30.94 4.48 7.98
CA SER A 56 -31.43 3.66 9.10
C SER A 56 -32.46 4.37 9.98
N GLY A 57 -32.50 5.71 9.96
CA GLY A 57 -33.49 6.51 10.70
C GLY A 57 -33.61 6.12 12.18
N SER A 58 -34.80 5.74 12.61
CA SER A 58 -35.13 5.38 14.00
C SER A 58 -35.04 3.89 14.34
N ASN A 59 -34.71 3.01 13.38
CA ASN A 59 -34.60 1.58 13.65
C ASN A 59 -33.25 1.25 14.34
N PRO A 60 -33.25 0.85 15.63
CA PRO A 60 -32.01 0.65 16.39
C PRO A 60 -31.18 -0.53 15.88
N GLU A 61 -31.80 -1.55 15.29
CA GLU A 61 -31.11 -2.72 14.77
C GLU A 61 -30.32 -2.38 13.51
N ARG A 62 -30.93 -1.62 12.59
CA ARG A 62 -30.26 -1.11 11.38
C ARG A 62 -29.16 -0.11 11.73
N LEU A 63 -29.41 0.74 12.73
CA LEU A 63 -28.43 1.69 13.24
C LEU A 63 -27.19 0.99 13.80
N LYS A 64 -27.37 -0.10 14.58
CA LYS A 64 -26.26 -0.90 15.10
C LYS A 64 -25.45 -1.53 13.96
N LYS A 65 -26.13 -2.14 12.99
CA LYS A 65 -25.48 -2.76 11.83
C LYS A 65 -24.71 -1.76 10.97
N ALA A 66 -25.25 -0.55 10.78
CA ALA A 66 -24.58 0.52 10.06
C ALA A 66 -23.32 1.03 10.80
N LYS A 67 -23.40 1.15 12.13
CA LYS A 67 -22.23 1.49 12.97
C LYS A 67 -21.15 0.41 12.86
N ASP A 68 -21.51 -0.86 12.99
CA ASP A 68 -20.56 -1.97 12.85
C ASP A 68 -19.90 -1.96 11.46
N GLN A 69 -20.66 -1.64 10.41
CA GLN A 69 -20.13 -1.51 9.05
C GLN A 69 -19.17 -0.33 8.90
N MET A 70 -19.47 0.83 9.52
CA MET A 70 -18.53 1.97 9.57
C MET A 70 -17.27 1.63 10.37
N PHE A 71 -17.39 0.95 11.52
CA PHE A 71 -16.23 0.53 12.32
C PHE A 71 -15.34 -0.43 11.54
N ASN A 72 -15.90 -1.38 10.80
CA ASN A 72 -15.12 -2.27 9.93
C ASN A 72 -14.40 -1.49 8.81
N GLY A 73 -15.04 -0.48 8.21
CA GLY A 73 -14.41 0.41 7.24
C GLY A 73 -13.25 1.21 7.85
N ILE A 74 -13.44 1.78 9.04
CA ILE A 74 -12.39 2.49 9.79
C ILE A 74 -11.23 1.54 10.13
N PHE A 75 -11.54 0.31 10.54
CA PHE A 75 -10.53 -0.70 10.85
C PHE A 75 -9.68 -1.03 9.61
N GLY A 76 -10.31 -1.16 8.44
CA GLY A 76 -9.61 -1.31 7.17
C GLY A 76 -8.68 -0.13 6.86
N LEU A 77 -9.11 1.10 7.12
CA LEU A 77 -8.26 2.30 6.96
C LEU A 77 -7.05 2.26 7.89
N VAL A 78 -7.27 1.92 9.16
CA VAL A 78 -6.22 1.81 10.17
C VAL A 78 -5.18 0.76 9.77
N VAL A 79 -5.63 -0.40 9.25
CA VAL A 79 -4.74 -1.44 8.74
C VAL A 79 -3.90 -0.94 7.56
N LEU A 80 -4.46 -0.14 6.64
CA LEU A 80 -3.69 0.44 5.54
C LEU A 80 -2.63 1.43 6.03
N ILE A 81 -2.96 2.27 7.02
CA ILE A 81 -2.00 3.21 7.63
C ILE A 81 -0.87 2.43 8.32
N LEU A 82 -1.20 1.40 9.09
CA LEU A 82 -0.21 0.52 9.72
C LEU A 82 0.69 -0.16 8.68
N SER A 83 0.09 -0.64 7.60
CA SER A 83 0.79 -1.26 6.47
C SER A 83 1.84 -0.29 5.89
N TYR A 84 1.48 0.98 5.71
CA TYR A 84 2.40 2.01 5.23
C TYR A 84 3.60 2.22 6.17
N VAL A 85 3.36 2.23 7.49
CA VAL A 85 4.43 2.36 8.50
C VAL A 85 5.39 1.17 8.43
N ILE A 86 4.88 -0.06 8.29
CA ILE A 86 5.69 -1.27 8.16
C ILE A 86 6.62 -1.18 6.95
N ILE A 87 6.10 -0.72 5.81
CA ILE A 87 6.90 -0.60 4.57
C ILE A 87 7.92 0.52 4.66
N LYS A 88 7.58 1.63 5.31
CA LYS A 88 8.53 2.71 5.59
C LYS A 88 9.71 2.18 6.43
N LEU A 89 9.43 1.31 7.41
CA LEU A 89 10.46 0.66 8.22
C LEU A 89 11.33 -0.30 7.40
N ILE A 90 10.72 -1.10 6.51
CA ILE A 90 11.45 -2.00 5.60
C ILE A 90 12.31 -1.20 4.62
N SER A 91 11.80 -0.08 4.11
CA SER A 91 12.53 0.83 3.20
C SER A 91 13.71 1.49 3.92
N ALA A 92 13.53 1.89 5.19
CA ALA A 92 14.60 2.45 6.01
C ALA A 92 15.71 1.43 6.32
N LEU A 93 15.36 0.16 6.52
CA LEU A 93 16.33 -0.92 6.77
C LEU A 93 17.07 -1.39 5.50
N THR A 94 16.40 -1.38 4.35
CA THR A 94 16.97 -1.84 3.06
C THR A 94 17.63 -0.74 2.25
N GLY A 95 17.44 0.54 2.62
CA GLY A 95 18.01 1.69 1.91
C GLY A 95 17.45 1.90 0.49
N LEU A 96 16.50 1.07 0.04
CA LEU A 96 15.80 1.24 -1.23
C LEU A 96 14.57 2.12 -1.02
N GLU A 97 14.46 3.21 -1.79
CA GLU A 97 13.25 4.02 -1.90
C GLU A 97 12.15 3.26 -2.67
N ILE A 98 11.58 2.22 -2.05
CA ILE A 98 10.49 1.40 -2.59
C ILE A 98 9.26 2.25 -2.94
N LEU A 99 9.09 3.35 -2.22
CA LEU A 99 7.95 4.27 -2.37
C LEU A 99 8.09 5.21 -3.57
N LYS A 100 9.29 5.34 -4.14
CA LYS A 100 9.59 6.14 -5.34
C LYS A 100 10.60 5.37 -6.22
N PRO A 101 10.16 4.44 -7.08
CA PRO A 101 11.05 3.97 -8.13
C PRO A 101 11.38 5.17 -9.01
N ALA A 102 12.65 5.58 -9.02
CA ALA A 102 13.15 6.60 -9.93
C ALA A 102 12.93 6.09 -11.35
N TRP A 103 11.86 6.54 -12.00
CA TRP A 103 11.61 6.23 -13.40
C TRP A 103 12.59 7.08 -14.22
N PRO A 104 13.53 6.48 -14.95
CA PRO A 104 14.32 7.23 -15.91
C PRO A 104 13.38 7.65 -17.05
N ILE A 105 13.00 8.92 -17.06
CA ILE A 105 12.59 9.57 -18.30
C ILE A 105 13.88 9.89 -19.07
N LEU A 106 14.19 9.03 -20.04
CA LEU A 106 15.34 9.04 -20.96
C LEU A 106 16.73 9.00 -20.29
#